data_AF-A0A7S3FUG9-F1
#
_entry.id   AF-A0A7S3FUG9-F1
#
_cell.length_a   1.000
_cell.length_b   1.000
_cell.length_c   1.000
_cell.angle_alpha   90.00
_cell.angle_beta   90.00
_cell.angle_gamma   90.00
#
_symmetry.space_group_name_H-M   'P 1'
#
loop_
_entity.id
_entity.type
_entity.pdbx_description
1 polymer ?
#
loop_
_entity_poly.entity_id
_entity_poly.type
_entity_poly.pdbx_seq_one_letter_code
_entity_poly.pdbx_strand_id
1 'polypeptide(L)'
;MRRLALGSSIIVLGLGLSSFKGSSSQVKASEQKEEEGIQKEVVLTKEKQGGVSNRYFRFAASNIPHDSKKDKGGEDAWVAQEDFLVVADGVGGWANQGIDSGLFSKQLVTDIKLFYDKDNAGDLKEILIDAVKANKEIGSSTCVLAKFDTEQQ
;
A
#
# COMPACT_ATOMS: atom_id res chain seq x y z
N MET A 1 26.06 44.54 -18.83
CA MET A 1 25.46 43.32 -18.26
C MET A 1 26.54 42.61 -17.45
N ARG A 2 26.37 42.56 -16.12
CA ARG A 2 27.23 41.84 -15.17
C ARG A 2 26.54 40.53 -14.77
N ARG A 3 27.30 39.43 -14.75
CA ARG A 3 27.29 38.32 -13.77
C ARG A 3 28.37 37.33 -14.25
N LEU A 4 29.62 37.49 -13.82
CA LEU A 4 30.26 36.94 -12.60
C LEU A 4 30.23 35.40 -12.54
N ALA A 5 31.39 34.82 -12.87
CA ALA A 5 31.81 33.48 -12.49
C ALA A 5 32.47 33.52 -11.11
N LEU A 6 32.09 32.59 -10.22
CA LEU A 6 32.70 32.17 -8.95
C LEU A 6 32.12 30.74 -8.73
N GLY A 7 32.82 29.66 -8.42
CA GLY A 7 34.14 29.45 -7.84
C GLY A 7 33.99 28.57 -6.59
N SER A 8 34.51 27.33 -6.66
CA SER A 8 35.05 26.50 -5.54
C SER A 8 34.03 25.93 -4.52
N SER A 9 34.21 24.78 -3.83
CA SER A 9 35.39 24.00 -3.43
C SER A 9 35.03 22.53 -3.13
N ILE A 10 36.00 21.63 -3.35
CA ILE A 10 36.15 20.32 -2.70
C ILE A 10 36.65 20.53 -1.26
N ILE A 11 36.08 19.81 -0.28
CA ILE A 11 36.79 19.32 0.92
C ILE A 11 36.22 17.94 1.30
N VAL A 12 37.06 16.91 1.18
CA VAL A 12 36.96 15.63 1.89
C VAL A 12 37.84 15.76 3.15
N LEU A 13 37.43 15.19 4.28
CA LEU A 13 38.28 14.43 5.21
C LEU A 13 37.42 13.89 6.37
N GLY A 14 37.34 12.56 6.47
CA GLY A 14 36.68 11.86 7.57
C GLY A 14 37.51 11.82 8.85
N LEU A 15 36.90 11.33 9.93
CA LEU A 15 37.48 10.59 11.06
C LEU A 15 36.32 10.27 12.03
N GLY A 16 36.16 8.99 12.40
CA GLY A 16 35.15 8.61 13.40
C GLY A 16 34.83 7.13 13.45
N LEU A 17 35.83 6.31 13.77
CA LEU A 17 35.68 4.89 14.09
C LEU A 17 34.97 4.74 15.46
N SER A 18 33.88 3.96 15.52
CA SER A 18 33.46 3.30 16.77
C SER A 18 32.94 1.89 16.50
N SER A 19 33.83 0.94 16.80
CA SER A 19 33.65 -0.48 17.15
C SER A 19 32.21 -1.02 17.27
N PHE A 20 31.84 -1.92 16.36
CA PHE A 20 30.84 -2.96 16.64
C PHE A 20 31.50 -4.34 16.54
N LYS A 21 31.47 -5.09 17.64
CA LYS A 21 32.02 -6.44 17.78
C LYS A 21 31.12 -7.44 17.04
N GLY A 22 31.76 -8.38 16.35
CA GLY A 22 31.13 -9.28 15.40
C GLY A 22 30.40 -10.47 15.98
N SER A 23 29.65 -11.12 15.09
CA SER A 23 29.54 -12.58 15.06
C SER A 23 29.74 -13.02 13.62
N SER A 24 30.72 -13.90 13.44
CA SER A 24 31.29 -14.38 12.19
C SER A 24 30.39 -15.40 11.50
N SER A 25 30.21 -15.25 10.19
CA SER A 25 29.86 -16.35 9.29
C SER A 25 30.48 -16.08 7.91
N GLN A 26 31.15 -17.09 7.37
CA GLN A 26 32.13 -17.02 6.29
C GLN A 26 31.49 -16.72 4.92
N VAL A 27 32.10 -15.80 4.18
CA VAL A 27 31.75 -15.48 2.78
C VAL A 27 32.65 -16.32 1.86
N LYS A 28 32.06 -17.11 0.96
CA LYS A 28 32.72 -17.58 -0.26
C LYS A 28 32.19 -16.77 -1.44
N ALA A 29 33.09 -16.11 -2.14
CA ALA A 29 32.81 -15.43 -3.39
C ALA A 29 32.79 -16.42 -4.55
N SER A 30 31.77 -16.32 -5.40
CA SER A 30 31.79 -16.81 -6.78
C SER A 30 30.95 -15.85 -7.63
N GLU A 31 31.58 -15.20 -8.59
CA GLU A 31 30.94 -14.33 -9.59
C GLU A 31 30.03 -15.15 -10.51
N GLN A 32 28.75 -14.78 -10.62
CA GLN A 32 27.93 -15.03 -11.82
C GLN A 32 26.90 -13.90 -12.03
N LYS A 33 27.04 -13.29 -13.21
CA LYS A 33 26.24 -12.38 -14.06
C LYS A 33 24.82 -11.93 -13.63
N GLU A 34 24.60 -10.63 -13.85
CA GLU A 34 23.32 -9.91 -13.81
C GLU A 34 22.29 -10.47 -14.81
N GLU A 35 21.11 -10.81 -14.31
CA GLU A 35 19.85 -10.74 -15.05
C GLU A 35 18.83 -10.03 -14.14
N GLU A 36 18.36 -8.86 -14.57
CA GLU A 36 17.37 -8.05 -13.88
C GLU A 36 15.98 -8.71 -13.93
N GLY A 37 15.67 -9.51 -12.91
CA GLY A 37 14.34 -10.03 -12.64
C GLY A 37 13.67 -9.27 -11.50
N ILE A 38 12.56 -8.59 -11.79
CA ILE A 38 11.71 -7.90 -10.80
C ILE A 38 11.25 -8.91 -9.75
N GLN A 39 11.81 -8.84 -8.54
CA GLN A 39 11.41 -9.68 -7.42
C GLN A 39 10.09 -9.17 -6.84
N LYS A 40 9.00 -9.91 -7.00
CA LYS A 40 7.79 -9.70 -6.22
C LYS A 40 8.08 -10.12 -4.78
N GLU A 41 8.08 -9.15 -3.88
CA GLU A 41 8.17 -9.41 -2.44
C GLU A 41 6.89 -10.13 -1.98
N VAL A 42 6.98 -11.46 -1.84
CA VAL A 42 5.94 -12.26 -1.20
C VAL A 42 6.22 -12.24 0.30
N VAL A 43 5.54 -11.35 1.02
CA VAL A 43 5.60 -11.29 2.49
C VAL A 43 4.85 -12.50 3.05
N LEU A 44 5.59 -13.58 3.30
CA LEU A 44 5.09 -14.76 4.01
C LEU A 44 5.24 -14.53 5.52
N THR A 45 4.15 -14.15 6.19
CA THR A 45 4.08 -14.16 7.65
C THR A 45 4.09 -15.61 8.16
N LYS A 46 5.16 -15.99 8.87
CA LYS A 46 5.25 -17.32 9.50
C LYS A 46 4.32 -17.40 10.71
N GLU A 47 3.45 -18.41 10.75
CA GLU A 47 2.62 -18.69 11.93
C GLU A 47 3.48 -19.05 13.14
N LYS A 48 3.20 -18.44 14.29
CA LYS A 48 3.74 -18.89 15.58
C LYS A 48 3.09 -20.23 15.95
N GLN A 49 3.91 -21.21 16.32
CA GLN A 49 3.42 -22.52 16.76
C GLN A 49 2.71 -22.42 18.12
N GLY A 50 1.43 -22.79 18.16
CA GLY A 50 0.81 -23.47 19.31
C GLY A 50 -0.31 -22.75 20.06
N GLY A 51 -1.46 -23.46 20.16
CA GLY A 51 -2.30 -23.53 21.38
C GLY A 51 -3.37 -22.46 21.58
N VAL A 52 -4.64 -22.89 21.61
CA VAL A 52 -5.89 -22.08 21.62
C VAL A 52 -6.11 -21.39 20.25
N SER A 53 -7.31 -21.47 19.68
CA SER A 53 -7.57 -21.05 18.30
C SER A 53 -7.24 -19.57 18.09
N ASN A 54 -6.03 -19.27 17.61
CA ASN A 54 -5.67 -17.94 17.14
C ASN A 54 -6.64 -17.59 16.01
N ARG A 55 -7.58 -16.66 16.26
CA ARG A 55 -8.44 -16.12 15.21
C ARG A 55 -7.54 -15.25 14.34
N TYR A 56 -7.40 -15.62 13.07
CA TYR A 56 -6.63 -14.86 12.11
C TYR A 56 -7.40 -14.80 10.80
N PHE A 57 -7.30 -13.66 10.12
CA PHE A 57 -7.83 -13.49 8.77
C PHE A 57 -6.68 -13.56 7.78
N ARG A 58 -6.70 -14.59 6.93
CA ARG A 58 -5.79 -14.71 5.78
C ARG A 58 -6.52 -14.29 4.53
N PHE A 59 -5.87 -13.46 3.74
CA PHE A 59 -6.45 -12.95 2.51
C PHE A 59 -5.46 -13.05 1.35
N ALA A 60 -6.03 -13.14 0.16
CA ALA A 60 -5.37 -12.97 -1.12
C ALA A 60 -6.31 -12.16 -2.00
N ALA A 61 -5.76 -11.44 -2.98
CA ALA A 61 -6.54 -10.57 -3.83
C ALA A 61 -6.07 -10.66 -5.28
N SER A 62 -7.03 -10.46 -6.18
CA SER A 62 -6.81 -10.35 -7.61
C SER A 62 -7.81 -9.34 -8.16
N ASN A 63 -7.37 -8.50 -9.09
CA ASN A 63 -8.24 -7.58 -9.80
C ASN A 63 -8.07 -7.85 -11.31
N ILE A 64 -9.16 -8.19 -11.98
CA ILE A 64 -9.17 -8.53 -13.42
C ILE A 64 -10.14 -7.57 -14.11
N PRO A 65 -9.66 -6.40 -14.57
CA PRO A 65 -10.52 -5.43 -15.23
C PRO A 65 -11.13 -5.96 -16.52
N HIS A 66 -12.32 -5.46 -16.84
CA HIS A 66 -12.92 -5.64 -18.17
C HIS A 66 -11.96 -5.13 -19.26
N ASP A 67 -11.90 -5.81 -20.42
CA ASP A 67 -10.91 -5.53 -21.48
C ASP A 67 -10.89 -4.06 -21.91
N SER A 68 -12.06 -3.44 -22.04
CA SER A 68 -12.21 -2.04 -22.43
C SER A 68 -11.76 -1.02 -21.37
N LYS A 69 -11.37 -1.47 -20.17
CA LYS A 69 -11.01 -0.64 -19.01
C LYS A 69 -9.63 -0.97 -18.45
N LYS A 70 -8.89 -1.87 -19.11
CA LYS A 70 -7.57 -2.34 -18.65
C LYS A 70 -6.51 -1.25 -18.66
N ASP A 71 -6.58 -0.33 -19.62
CA ASP A 71 -5.70 0.83 -19.75
C ASP A 71 -5.77 1.77 -18.54
N LYS A 72 -6.94 1.84 -17.88
CA LYS A 72 -7.18 2.63 -16.66
C LYS A 72 -7.00 1.84 -15.37
N GLY A 73 -6.68 0.55 -15.47
CA GLY A 73 -6.59 -0.37 -14.34
C GLY A 73 -7.93 -0.78 -13.73
N GLY A 74 -9.04 -0.60 -14.45
CA GLY A 74 -10.39 -0.92 -13.97
C GLY A 74 -11.01 0.16 -13.07
N GLU A 75 -12.28 -0.07 -12.70
CA GLU A 75 -13.07 0.81 -11.84
C GLU A 75 -13.10 0.35 -10.38
N ASP A 76 -12.55 -0.84 -10.09
CA ASP A 76 -12.56 -1.45 -8.77
C ASP A 76 -11.29 -1.09 -7.98
N ALA A 77 -11.43 -1.00 -6.66
CA ALA A 77 -10.34 -0.78 -5.73
C ALA A 77 -10.54 -1.61 -4.45
N TRP A 78 -9.47 -2.00 -3.78
CA TRP A 78 -9.54 -2.79 -2.56
C TRP A 78 -8.29 -2.62 -1.69
N VAL A 79 -8.45 -2.83 -0.38
CA VAL A 79 -7.36 -2.99 0.60
C VAL A 79 -7.74 -4.14 1.52
N ALA A 80 -6.78 -4.99 1.84
CA ALA A 80 -6.94 -6.06 2.81
C ALA A 80 -5.75 -6.04 3.78
N GLN A 81 -6.05 -6.13 5.07
CA GLN A 81 -5.14 -6.16 6.23
C GLN A 81 -5.60 -7.29 7.17
N GLU A 82 -4.81 -7.61 8.20
CA GLU A 82 -5.06 -8.75 9.09
C GLU A 82 -6.38 -8.63 9.88
N ASP A 83 -6.89 -7.40 10.05
CA ASP A 83 -8.07 -7.05 10.83
C ASP A 83 -9.09 -6.23 10.03
N PHE A 84 -8.84 -5.98 8.75
CA PHE A 84 -9.64 -5.05 7.94
C PHE A 84 -9.68 -5.44 6.46
N LEU A 85 -10.84 -5.24 5.82
CA LEU A 85 -11.04 -5.43 4.39
C LEU A 85 -11.95 -4.32 3.88
N VAL A 86 -11.57 -3.71 2.75
CA VAL A 86 -12.44 -2.80 2.00
C VAL A 86 -12.37 -3.14 0.51
N VAL A 87 -13.53 -3.10 -0.14
CA VAL A 87 -13.66 -3.23 -1.60
C VAL A 87 -14.65 -2.18 -2.08
N ALA A 88 -14.28 -1.47 -3.14
CA ALA A 88 -15.13 -0.47 -3.79
C ALA A 88 -15.20 -0.72 -5.30
N ASP A 89 -16.40 -0.56 -5.88
CA ASP A 89 -16.68 -0.71 -7.31
C ASP A 89 -17.20 0.63 -7.84
N GLY A 90 -16.41 1.29 -8.69
CA GLY A 90 -16.72 2.57 -9.29
C GLY A 90 -17.84 2.46 -10.32
N VAL A 91 -18.87 3.31 -10.21
CA VAL A 91 -20.05 3.24 -11.07
C VAL A 91 -19.72 3.58 -12.52
N GLY A 92 -19.66 2.59 -13.41
CA GLY A 92 -19.28 2.79 -14.83
C GLY A 92 -20.18 3.72 -15.64
N GLY A 93 -21.37 4.08 -15.14
CA GLY A 93 -22.25 5.07 -15.78
C GLY A 93 -21.62 6.46 -15.94
N TRP A 94 -20.60 6.79 -15.14
CA TRP A 94 -19.82 8.04 -15.25
C TRP A 94 -19.04 8.16 -16.56
N ALA A 95 -18.73 7.03 -17.23
CA ALA A 95 -18.05 7.04 -18.52
C ALA A 95 -18.83 7.80 -19.61
N ASN A 96 -20.18 7.85 -19.52
CA ASN A 96 -21.02 8.62 -20.45
C ASN A 96 -20.78 10.14 -20.38
N GLN A 97 -20.16 10.62 -19.29
CA GLN A 97 -19.76 12.01 -19.09
C GLN A 97 -18.25 12.21 -19.25
N GLY A 98 -17.52 11.19 -19.72
CA GLY A 98 -16.06 11.22 -19.85
C GLY A 98 -15.33 11.15 -18.51
N ILE A 99 -16.01 10.78 -17.42
CA ILE A 99 -15.44 10.69 -16.07
C ILE A 99 -14.97 9.27 -15.79
N ASP A 100 -13.78 9.13 -15.23
CA ASP A 100 -13.22 7.85 -14.78
C ASP A 100 -13.63 7.56 -13.33
N SER A 101 -14.67 6.74 -13.15
CA SER A 101 -15.13 6.31 -11.82
C SER A 101 -14.11 5.48 -11.07
N GLY A 102 -13.09 4.94 -11.76
CA GLY A 102 -11.97 4.25 -11.13
C GLY A 102 -11.06 5.19 -10.34
N LEU A 103 -11.03 6.49 -10.64
CA LEU A 103 -10.31 7.45 -9.79
C LEU A 103 -11.02 7.62 -8.45
N PHE A 104 -12.36 7.74 -8.48
CA PHE A 104 -13.19 7.86 -7.28
C PHE A 104 -13.01 6.66 -6.34
N SER A 105 -13.15 5.43 -6.84
CA SER A 105 -13.06 4.22 -6.01
C SER A 105 -11.65 4.02 -5.42
N LYS A 106 -10.60 4.25 -6.22
CA LYS A 106 -9.20 4.15 -5.77
C LYS A 106 -8.86 5.18 -4.70
N GLN A 107 -9.32 6.43 -4.88
CA GLN A 107 -9.13 7.48 -3.87
C GLN A 107 -9.94 7.16 -2.60
N LEU A 108 -11.20 6.71 -2.72
CA LEU A 108 -12.03 6.34 -1.58
C LEU A 108 -11.37 5.25 -0.72
N VAL A 109 -10.86 4.19 -1.35
CA VAL A 109 -10.17 3.10 -0.64
C VAL A 109 -8.89 3.59 0.03
N THR A 110 -8.14 4.49 -0.63
CA THR A 110 -6.93 5.10 -0.07
C THR A 110 -7.24 5.92 1.18
N ASP A 111 -8.29 6.74 1.13
CA ASP A 111 -8.73 7.56 2.26
C ASP A 111 -9.27 6.70 3.40
N ILE A 112 -10.10 5.68 3.10
CA ILE A 112 -10.59 4.73 4.10
C ILE A 112 -9.43 4.08 4.84
N LYS A 113 -8.42 3.58 4.12
CA LYS A 113 -7.22 2.98 4.72
C LYS A 113 -6.50 3.99 5.61
N LEU A 114 -6.33 5.23 5.15
CA LEU A 114 -5.64 6.28 5.91
C LEU A 114 -6.38 6.61 7.23
N PHE A 115 -7.71 6.66 7.20
CA PHE A 115 -8.51 6.90 8.40
C PHE A 115 -8.53 5.68 9.33
N TYR A 116 -8.64 4.47 8.78
CA TYR A 116 -8.56 3.23 9.56
C TYR A 116 -7.21 3.06 10.26
N ASP A 117 -6.10 3.30 9.56
CA ASP A 117 -4.76 3.19 10.15
C ASP A 117 -4.51 4.24 11.27
N LYS A 118 -5.23 5.37 11.25
CA LYS A 118 -5.15 6.40 12.31
C LYS A 118 -5.97 6.04 13.54
N ASP A 119 -7.15 5.44 13.34
CA ASP A 119 -8.07 5.03 14.40
C ASP A 119 -8.69 3.67 14.05
N ASN A 120 -7.92 2.62 14.27
CA ASN A 120 -8.34 1.25 13.97
C ASN A 120 -9.46 0.77 14.90
N ALA A 121 -9.69 1.44 16.03
CA ALA A 121 -10.78 1.17 16.96
C ALA A 121 -12.09 1.85 16.53
N GLY A 122 -12.01 2.83 15.63
CA GLY A 122 -13.12 3.66 15.17
C GLY A 122 -14.28 2.89 14.53
N ASP A 123 -15.46 3.50 14.58
CA ASP A 123 -16.64 3.00 13.89
C ASP A 123 -16.48 3.12 12.36
N LEU A 124 -16.66 2.00 11.65
CA LEU A 124 -16.44 1.95 10.20
C LEU A 124 -17.33 2.90 9.41
N LYS A 125 -18.52 3.24 9.93
CA LYS A 125 -19.43 4.17 9.26
C LYS A 125 -18.86 5.59 9.30
N GLU A 126 -18.32 6.01 10.43
CA GLU A 126 -17.70 7.34 10.55
C GLU A 126 -16.44 7.44 9.69
N ILE A 127 -15.60 6.38 9.68
CA ILE A 127 -14.45 6.27 8.77
C ILE A 127 -14.88 6.43 7.30
N LEU A 128 -15.93 5.73 6.88
CA LEU A 128 -16.46 5.84 5.53
C LEU A 128 -16.97 7.26 5.23
N ILE A 129 -17.71 7.87 6.15
CA ILE A 129 -18.24 9.23 5.99
C ILE A 129 -17.09 10.23 5.79
N ASP A 130 -16.04 10.14 6.58
CA ASP A 130 -14.91 11.07 6.49
C ASP A 130 -14.05 10.81 5.25
N ALA A 131 -13.88 9.56 4.84
CA ALA A 131 -13.25 9.23 3.57
C ALA A 131 -14.02 9.78 2.37
N VAL A 132 -15.34 9.67 2.35
CA VAL A 132 -16.19 10.25 1.28
C VAL A 132 -16.06 11.78 1.24
N LYS A 133 -16.00 12.46 2.39
CA LYS A 133 -15.79 13.92 2.44
C LYS A 133 -14.40 14.34 1.97
N ALA A 134 -13.39 13.52 2.21
CA ALA A 134 -12.01 13.81 1.83
C ALA A 134 -11.75 13.60 0.33
N ASN A 135 -12.50 12.70 -0.29
CA ASN A 135 -12.35 12.34 -1.69
C ASN A 135 -12.71 13.52 -2.62
N LYS A 136 -11.77 13.92 -3.48
CA LYS A 136 -11.92 15.04 -4.42
C LYS A 136 -12.23 14.60 -5.84
N GLU A 137 -12.13 13.30 -6.10
CA GLU A 137 -12.40 12.76 -7.43
C GLU A 137 -13.90 12.84 -7.73
N ILE A 138 -14.23 13.11 -8.98
CA ILE A 138 -15.62 13.13 -9.43
C ILE A 138 -16.02 11.70 -9.76
N GLY A 139 -17.13 11.24 -9.18
CA GLY A 139 -17.65 9.92 -9.45
C GLY A 139 -18.55 9.43 -8.34
N SER A 140 -18.77 8.12 -8.35
CA SER A 140 -19.40 7.39 -7.26
C SER A 140 -18.96 5.93 -7.31
N SER A 141 -19.10 5.24 -6.20
CA SER A 141 -18.83 3.81 -6.10
C SER A 141 -19.82 3.15 -5.13
N THR A 142 -20.00 1.84 -5.29
CA THR A 142 -20.44 1.00 -4.16
C THR A 142 -19.21 0.67 -3.30
N CYS A 143 -19.40 0.39 -2.00
CA CYS A 143 -18.29 0.12 -1.09
C CYS A 143 -18.73 -0.82 0.03
N VAL A 144 -17.90 -1.82 0.34
CA VAL A 144 -18.07 -2.74 1.46
C VAL A 144 -16.83 -2.65 2.35
N LEU A 145 -17.05 -2.46 3.65
CA LEU A 145 -16.01 -2.47 4.67
C LEU A 145 -16.31 -3.59 5.67
N ALA A 146 -15.27 -4.31 6.09
CA ALA A 146 -15.34 -5.32 7.13
C ALA A 146 -14.15 -5.18 8.07
N LYS A 147 -14.43 -5.22 9.38
CA LYS A 147 -13.43 -5.28 10.44
C LYS A 147 -13.56 -6.62 11.14
N PHE A 148 -12.43 -7.28 11.38
CA PHE A 148 -12.36 -8.59 12.01
C PHE A 148 -11.89 -8.43 13.45
N ASP A 149 -12.59 -9.09 14.38
CA ASP A 149 -12.15 -9.16 15.77
C ASP A 149 -10.95 -10.10 15.89
N THR A 150 -9.80 -9.52 16.26
CA THR A 150 -8.54 -10.25 16.49
C THR A 150 -8.25 -10.46 17.96
N GLU A 151 -9.08 -9.94 18.89
CA GLU A 151 -8.88 -10.10 20.32
C GLU A 151 -9.42 -11.46 20.81
N GLN A 152 -8.74 -12.04 21.80
CA GLN A 152 -9.23 -13.21 22.53
C GLN A 152 -9.98 -12.70 23.78
N GLN A 153 -11.28 -13.01 23.88
CA GLN A 153 -12.06 -12.79 25.11
C GLN A 153 -11.72 -13.82 26.18
#